data_AF-A0A964IXR9-F1
#
_entry.id   AF-A0A964IXR9-F1
#
_cell.length_a   1.000
_cell.length_b   1.000
_cell.length_c   1.000
_cell.angle_alpha   90.00
_cell.angle_beta   90.00
_cell.angle_gamma   90.00
#
_symmetry.space_group_name_H-M   'P 1'
#
loop_
_entity.id
_entity.type
_entity.pdbx_description
1 polymer ?
#
loop_
_entity_poly.entity_id
_entity_poly.type
_entity_poly.pdbx_seq_one_letter_code
_entity_poly.pdbx_strand_id
1 'polypeptide(L)'
;MRALWEAVRQGSAGRQYIFERFGERFLAGNFDQPSFTLRLLNKDVSLALQLGRDYHVPMRLCNLTPQELNEAMNRGWAGRDSQSAMLL
;
A
#
# COMPACT_ATOMS: atom_id res chain seq x y z
N MET A 1 -15.13 15.48 -11.80
CA MET A 1 -15.21 14.00 -11.68
C MET A 1 -14.50 13.24 -12.79
N ARG A 2 -14.68 13.57 -14.08
CA ARG A 2 -14.02 12.87 -15.19
C ARG A 2 -12.48 12.85 -15.11
N ALA A 3 -11.85 14.00 -14.89
CA ALA A 3 -10.39 14.09 -14.77
C ALA A 3 -9.84 13.29 -13.56
N LEU A 4 -10.56 13.29 -12.44
CA LEU A 4 -10.19 12.48 -11.26
C LEU A 4 -10.32 10.98 -11.56
N TRP A 5 -11.42 10.58 -12.20
CA TRP A 5 -11.62 9.20 -12.63
C TRP A 5 -10.53 8.73 -13.58
N GLU A 6 -10.18 9.54 -14.58
CA GLU A 6 -9.11 9.25 -15.53
C GLU A 6 -7.75 9.14 -14.83
N ALA A 7 -7.44 10.05 -13.90
CA ALA A 7 -6.21 10.00 -13.11
C ALA A 7 -6.11 8.72 -12.26
N VAL A 8 -7.19 8.33 -11.58
CA VAL A 8 -7.22 7.09 -10.78
C VAL A 8 -7.13 5.85 -11.68
N ARG A 9 -7.90 5.80 -12.76
CA ARG A 9 -7.95 4.65 -13.68
C ARG A 9 -6.64 4.44 -14.45
N GLN A 10 -5.92 5.51 -14.74
CA GLN A 10 -4.63 5.43 -15.43
C GLN A 10 -3.45 5.15 -14.48
N GLY A 11 -3.66 5.24 -13.16
CA GLY A 11 -2.66 4.88 -12.16
C GLY A 11 -2.29 3.39 -12.18
N SER A 12 -1.14 3.06 -11.58
CA SER A 12 -0.58 1.70 -11.56
C SER A 12 -1.56 0.66 -11.00
N ALA A 13 -2.22 0.97 -9.88
CA ALA A 13 -3.26 0.13 -9.29
C ALA A 13 -4.60 0.20 -10.04
N GLY A 14 -4.87 1.30 -10.76
CA GLY A 14 -6.11 1.50 -11.50
C GLY A 14 -6.27 0.59 -12.71
N ARG A 15 -5.17 0.01 -13.23
CA ARG A 15 -5.17 -0.89 -14.38
C ARG A 15 -5.06 -2.37 -14.04
N GLN A 16 -4.70 -2.72 -12.80
CA GLN A 16 -4.47 -4.10 -12.40
C GLN A 16 -5.71 -4.72 -11.73
N TYR A 17 -5.98 -5.99 -12.01
CA TYR A 17 -7.01 -6.74 -11.27
C TYR A 17 -6.47 -7.10 -9.89
N ILE A 18 -7.22 -6.71 -8.85
CA ILE A 18 -6.85 -6.93 -7.44
C ILE A 18 -6.58 -8.41 -7.16
N PHE A 19 -7.33 -9.32 -7.77
CA PHE A 19 -7.20 -10.77 -7.58
C PHE A 19 -5.97 -11.39 -8.24
N GLU A 20 -5.53 -10.90 -9.40
CA GLU A 20 -4.31 -11.39 -10.05
C GLU A 20 -3.09 -11.12 -9.16
N ARG A 21 -2.99 -9.89 -8.63
CA ARG A 21 -1.91 -9.51 -7.72
C ARG A 21 -1.94 -10.29 -6.40
N PHE A 22 -3.14 -10.63 -5.91
CA PHE A 22 -3.30 -11.37 -4.66
C PHE A 22 -2.85 -12.84 -4.80
N GLY A 23 -3.22 -13.49 -5.91
CA GLY A 23 -2.84 -14.89 -6.17
C GLY A 23 -1.34 -15.07 -6.38
N GLU A 24 -0.72 -14.21 -7.19
CA GLU A 24 0.71 -14.34 -7.52
C GLU A 24 1.66 -14.01 -6.37
N ARG A 25 1.23 -13.18 -5.42
CA ARG A 25 2.14 -12.60 -4.42
C ARG A 25 1.80 -13.02 -3.00
N PHE A 26 0.60 -12.69 -2.54
CA PHE A 26 0.20 -13.00 -1.18
C PHE A 26 0.00 -14.51 -1.00
N LEU A 27 -0.79 -15.16 -1.86
CA LEU A 27 -1.05 -16.60 -1.74
C LEU A 27 0.19 -17.46 -2.02
N ALA A 28 1.15 -16.96 -2.80
CA ALA A 28 2.43 -17.63 -3.03
C ALA A 28 3.31 -17.66 -1.76
N GLY A 29 3.04 -16.80 -0.77
CA GLY A 29 3.75 -16.78 0.53
C GLY A 29 5.22 -16.37 0.46
N ASN A 30 5.74 -15.94 -0.70
CA ASN A 30 7.12 -15.51 -0.86
C ASN A 30 7.23 -13.98 -0.72
N PHE A 31 7.70 -13.53 0.44
CA PHE A 31 7.89 -12.11 0.73
C PHE A 31 9.36 -11.67 0.71
N ASP A 32 10.30 -12.57 0.44
CA ASP A 32 11.73 -12.28 0.54
C ASP A 32 12.33 -11.80 -0.79
N GLN A 33 11.57 -11.89 -1.88
CA GLN A 33 11.88 -11.31 -3.20
C GLN A 33 10.94 -10.13 -3.49
N PRO A 34 11.19 -8.95 -2.89
CA PRO A 34 10.27 -7.83 -2.99
C PRO A 34 10.22 -7.25 -4.40
N SER A 35 9.03 -7.19 -4.97
CA SER A 35 8.75 -6.34 -6.14
C SER A 35 8.63 -4.87 -5.75
N PHE A 36 8.20 -4.64 -4.50
CA PHE A 36 8.10 -3.33 -3.87
C PHE A 36 8.24 -3.52 -2.36
N THR A 37 9.24 -2.88 -1.76
CA THR A 37 9.54 -3.10 -0.34
C THR A 37 8.50 -2.47 0.59
N LEU A 38 8.27 -3.10 1.74
CA LEU A 38 7.40 -2.57 2.79
C LEU A 38 7.79 -1.16 3.22
N ARG A 39 9.09 -0.85 3.31
CA ARG A 39 9.59 0.49 3.64
C ARG A 39 9.14 1.55 2.64
N LEU A 40 9.12 1.23 1.34
CA LEU A 40 8.64 2.16 0.32
C LEU A 40 7.12 2.36 0.43
N LEU A 41 6.36 1.30 0.69
CA LEU A 41 4.92 1.43 0.92
C LEU A 41 4.62 2.30 2.14
N ASN A 42 5.33 2.10 3.26
CA ASN A 42 5.16 2.88 4.47
C ASN A 42 5.43 4.38 4.23
N LYS A 43 6.49 4.71 3.47
CA LYS A 43 6.78 6.08 3.04
C LYS A 43 5.62 6.66 2.21
N ASP A 44 5.16 5.96 1.19
CA ASP A 44 4.15 6.47 0.25
C ASP A 44 2.79 6.68 0.95
N VAL A 45 2.40 5.77 1.84
CA VAL A 45 1.20 5.92 2.68
C VAL A 45 1.34 7.14 3.60
N SER A 46 2.49 7.32 4.24
CA SER A 46 2.73 8.48 5.11
C SER A 46 2.61 9.81 4.36
N LEU A 47 3.17 9.88 3.14
CA LEU A 47 3.05 11.06 2.27
C LEU A 47 1.60 11.31 1.83
N ALA A 48 0.88 10.28 1.43
CA ALA A 48 -0.52 10.40 1.02
C ALA A 48 -1.42 10.90 2.18
N LEU A 49 -1.19 10.38 3.39
CA LEU A 49 -1.93 10.82 4.58
C LEU A 49 -1.57 12.26 4.98
N GLN A 50 -0.31 12.67 4.85
CA GLN A 50 0.08 14.06 5.06
C GLN A 50 -0.62 15.00 4.08
N LEU A 51 -0.58 14.69 2.79
CA LEU A 51 -1.27 15.46 1.77
C LEU A 51 -2.78 15.55 2.04
N GLY A 52 -3.40 14.44 2.45
CA GLY A 52 -4.80 14.41 2.85
C GLY A 52 -5.11 15.39 3.98
N ARG A 53 -4.24 15.49 4.99
CA ARG A 53 -4.38 16.47 6.08
C ARG A 53 -4.24 17.90 5.59
N ASP A 54 -3.21 18.19 4.81
CA ASP A 54 -2.92 19.54 4.31
C ASP A 54 -4.10 20.12 3.50
N TYR A 55 -4.82 19.25 2.78
CA TYR A 55 -5.99 19.62 1.96
C TYR A 55 -7.34 19.26 2.61
N HIS A 56 -7.36 18.91 3.90
CA HIS A 56 -8.58 18.60 4.65
C HIS A 56 -9.45 17.49 4.01
N VAL A 57 -8.82 16.52 3.34
CA VAL A 57 -9.48 15.36 2.73
C VAL A 57 -9.68 14.27 3.80
N PRO A 58 -10.92 13.79 4.04
CA PRO A 58 -11.16 12.74 5.02
C PRO A 58 -10.68 11.38 4.51
N MET A 59 -9.55 10.92 5.04
CA MET A 59 -8.87 9.66 4.66
C MET A 59 -9.17 8.50 5.63
N ARG A 60 -10.41 8.36 6.09
CA ARG A 60 -10.79 7.46 7.21
C ARG A 60 -10.27 6.03 7.09
N LEU A 61 -10.43 5.40 5.92
CA LEU A 61 -9.93 4.03 5.70
C LEU A 61 -8.40 3.98 5.68
N CYS A 62 -7.76 4.92 4.97
CA CYS A 62 -6.31 4.98 4.86
C CYS A 62 -5.63 5.29 6.21
N ASN A 63 -6.32 5.96 7.13
CA ASN A 63 -5.79 6.27 8.47
C ASN A 63 -5.62 5.04 9.36
N LEU A 64 -6.23 3.90 9.01
CA LEU A 64 -6.01 2.63 9.72
C LEU A 64 -4.72 1.93 9.24
N THR A 65 -4.34 2.12 7.98
CA THR A 65 -3.20 1.45 7.33
C THR A 65 -1.86 1.60 8.06
N PRO A 66 -1.50 2.76 8.65
CA PRO A 66 -0.22 2.91 9.35
C PRO A 66 -0.04 1.96 10.53
N GLN A 67 -1.12 1.47 11.16
CA GLN A 67 -1.01 0.54 12.30
C GLN A 67 -0.32 -0.75 11.86
N GLU A 68 -0.85 -1.38 10.80
CA GLU A 68 -0.29 -2.61 10.23
C GLU A 68 1.12 -2.40 9.66
N LEU A 69 1.32 -1.31 8.91
CA LEU A 69 2.63 -1.06 8.30
C LEU A 69 3.71 -0.81 9.34
N ASN A 70 3.41 -0.05 10.41
CA ASN A 70 4.38 0.23 11.45
C ASN A 70 4.67 -1.01 12.30
N GLU A 71 3.66 -1.83 12.60
CA GLU A 71 3.88 -3.10 13.28
C GLU A 71 4.80 -4.02 12.47
N ALA A 72 4.53 -4.20 11.17
CA ALA A 72 5.37 -5.00 10.29
C ALA A 72 6.79 -4.42 10.17
N MET A 73 6.95 -3.09 10.12
CA MET A 73 8.25 -2.42 10.15
C MET A 73 9.01 -2.71 11.45
N ASN A 74 8.33 -2.66 12.60
CA ASN A 74 8.92 -2.95 13.92
C ASN A 74 9.34 -4.42 14.08
N ARG A 75 8.70 -5.35 13.36
CA ARG A 75 9.11 -6.76 13.25
C ARG A 75 10.34 -6.97 12.35
N GLY A 76 10.94 -5.91 11.82
CA GLY A 76 12.11 -5.98 10.94
C GLY A 76 11.78 -6.33 9.48
N TRP A 77 10.51 -6.27 9.07
CA TRP A 77 10.10 -6.67 7.71
C TRP A 77 10.27 -5.57 6.66
N ALA A 78 10.96 -4.48 6.99
CA ALA A 78 11.14 -3.32 6.12
C ALA A 78 11.67 -3.66 4.71
N GLY A 79 12.54 -4.67 4.60
CA GLY A 79 13.11 -5.15 3.35
C GLY A 79 12.27 -6.18 2.59
N ARG A 80 11.21 -6.73 3.20
CA ARG A 80 10.32 -7.72 2.59
C ARG A 80 9.33 -7.05 1.64
N ASP A 81 8.62 -7.84 0.85
CA ASP A 81 7.56 -7.32 -0.01
C ASP A 81 6.48 -6.61 0.82
N SER A 82 5.92 -5.55 0.26
CA SER A 82 4.85 -4.75 0.84
C SER A 82 3.64 -5.55 1.34
N GLN A 83 3.35 -6.72 0.75
CA GLN A 83 2.25 -7.58 1.20
C GLN A 83 2.55 -8.37 2.48
N SER A 84 3.79 -8.36 2.97
CA SER A 84 4.14 -9.02 4.25
C SER A 84 3.36 -8.47 5.44
N ALA A 85 2.87 -7.22 5.38
CA ALA A 85 2.00 -6.64 6.41
C ALA A 85 0.63 -7.34 6.52
N MET A 86 0.20 -8.10 5.51
CA MET A 86 -1.06 -8.86 5.54
C MET A 86 -0.98 -10.15 6.38
N LEU A 87 0.18 -10.42 7.00
CA LEU A 87 0.38 -11.55 7.91
C LEU A 87 0.02 -11.23 9.37
N LEU A 88 -0.44 -10.00 9.63
CA LEU A 88 -0.89 -9.50 10.92
C LEU A 88 -2.42 -9.69 11.05
#